data_AF-Q5I9W3-F1
#
_entry.id   AF-Q5I9W3-F1
#
_cell.length_a   1.000
_cell.length_b   1.000
_cell.length_c   1.000
_cell.angle_alpha   90.00
_cell.angle_beta   90.00
_cell.angle_gamma   90.00
#
_symmetry.space_group_name_H-M   'P 1'
#
loop_
_entity.id
_entity.type
_entity.pdbx_description
1 polymer ?
#
loop_
_entity_poly.entity_id
_entity_poly.type
_entity_poly.pdbx_seq_one_letter_code
_entity_poly.pdbx_strand_id
1 'polypeptide(L)' 'LRMLVVVLAGSPIYEDEQERFICNTLQPGCANVCYDLFSPVSPLRFWLVQSLALLLPSVVF' A
#
# COMPACT_ATOMS: atom_id res chain seq x y z
N LEU A 1 -5.98 8.94 -15.98
CA LEU A 1 -4.61 8.36 -15.99
C LEU A 1 -4.16 7.91 -14.60
N ARG A 2 -4.20 8.77 -13.56
CA ARG A 2 -3.71 8.43 -12.21
C ARG A 2 -4.36 7.19 -11.59
N MET A 3 -5.69 7.10 -11.60
CA MET A 3 -6.42 5.91 -11.15
C MET A 3 -6.04 4.64 -11.92
N LEU A 4 -5.91 4.74 -13.24
CA LEU A 4 -5.55 3.62 -14.10
C LEU A 4 -4.15 3.09 -13.75
N VAL A 5 -3.19 3.99 -13.51
CA VAL A 5 -1.82 3.61 -13.10
C VAL A 5 -1.82 2.97 -11.72
N VAL A 6 -2.54 3.53 -10.74
CA VAL A 6 -2.61 2.98 -9.38
C VAL A 6 -3.22 1.56 -9.39
N VAL A 7 -4.25 1.32 -10.21
CA VAL A 7 -4.88 0.00 -10.29
C VAL A 7 -4.04 -1.00 -11.08
N LEU A 8 -3.59 -0.64 -12.30
CA LEU A 8 -2.92 -1.59 -13.20
C LEU A 8 -1.46 -1.83 -12.85
N ALA A 9 -0.72 -0.77 -12.49
CA ALA A 9 0.70 -0.89 -12.14
C ALA A 9 0.89 -1.07 -10.63
N GLY A 10 0.04 -0.44 -9.81
CA GLY A 10 0.17 -0.53 -8.36
C GLY A 10 -0.14 -1.91 -7.80
N SER A 11 -1.15 -2.62 -8.32
CA SER A 11 -1.49 -3.96 -7.81
C SER A 11 -0.33 -4.96 -7.90
N PRO A 12 0.30 -5.22 -9.06
CA PRO A 12 1.39 -6.20 -9.13
C PRO A 12 2.69 -5.76 -8.45
N ILE A 13 2.89 -4.45 -8.24
CA ILE A 13 4.11 -3.92 -7.60
C ILE A 13 4.05 -4.05 -6.08
N TYR A 14 2.87 -3.80 -5.50
CA TYR A 14 2.67 -3.74 -4.05
C TYR A 14 2.01 -5.01 -3.48
N GLU A 15 1.79 -6.06 -4.28
CA GLU A 15 1.22 -7.33 -3.79
C GLU A 15 2.18 -8.07 -2.84
N ASP A 16 3.46 -8.17 -3.21
CA ASP A 16 4.48 -8.94 -2.47
C ASP A 16 5.32 -8.08 -1.50
N GLU A 17 4.90 -6.86 -1.20
CA GLU A 17 5.75 -5.88 -0.49
C GLU A 17 6.15 -6.32 0.92
N GLN A 18 5.27 -7.04 1.62
CA GLN A 18 5.53 -7.59 2.95
C GLN A 18 6.35 -8.88 2.90
N GLU A 19 6.14 -9.74 1.89
CA GLU A 19 6.87 -11.01 1.75
C GLU A 19 8.34 -10.81 1.38
N ARG A 20 8.64 -9.76 0.61
CA ARG A 20 10.01 -9.41 0.21
C ARG A 20 10.75 -8.58 1.27
N PHE A 21 10.11 -8.26 2.39
CA PHE A 21 10.73 -7.50 3.47
C PHE A 21 11.58 -8.42 4.36
N ILE A 22 12.90 -8.36 4.21
CA ILE A 22 13.85 -9.22 4.93
C ILE A 22 14.40 -8.49 6.16
N CYS A 23 14.25 -9.11 7.34
CA CYS A 23 14.91 -8.68 8.57
C CYS A 23 16.06 -9.62 8.96
N ASN A 24 17.22 -9.05 9.31
CA ASN A 24 18.37 -9.78 9.83
C ASN A 24 18.22 -10.09 11.33
N THR A 25 17.29 -10.97 11.67
CA THR A 25 17.04 -11.40 13.05
C THR A 25 16.48 -12.82 13.09
N LEU A 26 16.80 -13.57 14.16
CA LEU A 26 16.26 -14.91 14.41
C LEU A 26 14.94 -14.86 15.20
N GLN A 27 14.49 -13.68 15.60
CA GLN A 27 13.29 -13.51 16.41
C GLN A 27 12.03 -13.70 15.54
N PRO A 28 11.16 -14.69 15.84
CA PRO A 28 9.93 -14.87 15.08
C PRO A 28 9.00 -13.66 15.28
N GLY A 29 8.39 -13.18 14.19
CA GLY A 29 7.47 -12.03 14.20
C GLY A 29 8.12 -10.65 14.12
N CYS A 30 9.45 -10.53 14.21
CA CYS A 30 10.12 -9.23 14.11
C CYS A 30 9.92 -8.56 12.74
N ALA A 31 9.91 -9.35 11.66
CA ALA A 31 9.68 -8.81 10.31
C ALA A 31 8.31 -8.13 10.19
N ASN A 32 7.26 -8.67 10.80
CA ASN A 32 5.93 -8.08 10.78
C ASN A 32 5.90 -6.74 11.54
N VAL A 33 6.50 -6.69 12.73
CA VAL A 33 6.53 -5.45 13.54
C VAL A 33 7.39 -4.38 12.86
N CYS A 34 8.54 -4.75 12.33
CA CYS A 34 9.40 -3.82 11.59
C CYS A 34 8.74 -3.32 10.30
N TYR A 35 8.00 -4.18 9.60
CA TYR A 35 7.24 -3.78 8.42
C TYR A 35 6.12 -2.80 8.77
N ASP A 36 5.36 -3.06 9.84
CA ASP A 36 4.29 -2.15 10.32
C ASP A 36 4.84 -0.78 10.77
N LEU A 37 6.02 -0.75 11.38
CA LEU A 37 6.73 0.50 11.73
C LEU A 37 7.26 1.25 10.50
N PHE A 38 7.75 0.53 9.48
CA PHE A 38 8.30 1.13 8.27
C PHE A 38 7.20 1.68 7.34
N SER A 39 6.14 0.89 7.14
CA SER A 39 5.00 1.23 6.28
C SER A 39 3.69 0.97 7.04
N PRO A 40 3.28 1.89 7.94
CA PRO A 40 2.03 1.74 8.69
C PRO A 40 0.79 1.79 7.79
N VAL A 41 0.93 2.38 6.60
CA VAL A 41 -0.08 2.36 5.53
C VAL A 41 0.63 2.04 4.22
N SER A 42 0.17 1.00 3.52
CA SER A 42 0.74 0.66 2.22
C SER A 42 0.50 1.79 1.20
N PRO A 43 1.48 2.10 0.34
CA PRO A 43 1.36 3.16 -0.66
C PRO A 43 0.14 2.96 -1.57
N LEU A 44 -0.16 1.71 -1.95
CA LEU A 44 -1.32 1.36 -2.75
C LEU A 44 -2.63 1.80 -2.09
N ARG A 45 -2.81 1.48 -0.80
CA ARG A 45 -4.02 1.85 -0.04
C ARG A 45 -4.16 3.37 0.10
N PHE A 46 -3.06 4.06 0.38
CA PHE A 46 -3.06 5.52 0.46
C PHE A 46 -3.54 6.16 -0.85
N TRP A 47 -2.99 5.74 -1.99
CA TRP A 47 -3.37 6.27 -3.30
C TRP A 47 -4.82 5.96 -3.69
N LEU A 48 -5.34 4.80 -3.30
CA LEU A 48 -6.74 4.44 -3.51
C LEU A 48 -7.68 5.33 -2.69
N VAL A 49 -7.41 5.52 -1.41
CA VAL A 49 -8.21 6.39 -0.53
C VAL A 49 -8.16 7.84 -1.02
N GLN A 50 -6.98 8.34 -1.39
CA GLN A 50 -6.85 9.68 -1.95
C GLN A 50 -7.68 9.84 -3.23
N SER A 51 -7.63 8.85 -4.12
CA SER A 51 -8.38 8.93 -5.37
C SER A 51 -9.90 8.84 -5.14
N LEU A 52 -10.34 8.02 -4.19
CA LEU A 52 -11.74 7.97 -3.76
C LEU A 52 -12.20 9.32 -3.18
N ALA A 53 -11.40 9.93 -2.31
CA ALA A 53 -11.68 11.25 -1.74
C ALA A 53 -11.82 12.35 -2.81
N LEU A 54 -11.04 12.26 -3.90
CA LEU A 54 -11.16 13.18 -5.03
C LEU A 54 -12.39 12.92 -5.92
N LEU A 55 -12.82 11.66 -6.06
CA LEU A 55 -13.98 11.30 -6.87
C LEU A 55 -15.31 11.48 -6.13
N LEU A 56 -15.30 11.36 -4.80
CA LEU A 56 -16.49 11.47 -3.97
C LEU A 56 -17.31 12.75 -4.24
N PRO A 57 -16.73 13.97 -4.31
CA PRO A 57 -17.48 15.17 -4.66
C PRO A 57 -18.14 15.08 -6.04
N SER A 58 -17.44 14.56 -7.04
CA SER A 58 -17.98 14.45 -8.41
C SER A 58 -19.09 13.41 -8.58
N VAL A 59 -19.24 12.49 -7.62
CA VAL A 59 -20.30 11.48 -7.64
C VAL A 59 -21.52 11.96 -6.84
N VAL A 60 -21.29 12.76 -5.80
CA VAL A 60 -22.32 13.24 -4.87
C VAL A 60 -23.05 14.48 -5.41
N PHE A 61 -22.35 15.34 -6.17
CA PHE A 61 -22.89 16.55 -6.79
C PHE A 61 -23.13 16.35 -8.29
#